data_AF-A0A1P8WS18-F1
#
_entry.id   AF-A0A1P8WS18-F1
#
_cell.length_a   1.000
_cell.length_b   1.000
_cell.length_c   1.000
_cell.angle_alpha   90.00
_cell.angle_beta   90.00
_cell.angle_gamma   90.00
#
_symmetry.space_group_name_H-M   'P 1'
#
loop_
_entity.id
_entity.type
_entity.pdbx_description
1 polymer ?
#
loop_
_entity_poly.entity_id
_entity_poly.type
_entity_poly.pdbx_seq_one_letter_code
_entity_poly.pdbx_strand_id
1 'polypeptide(L)' 'MVKLRLRDNENVSDAVKRFRKLVEHAGIKREMRKREFYEKPSDERRRERRRAEMRARNASKQPQIGG' A
#
# COMPACT_ATOMS: atom_id res chain seq x y z
N MET A 1 -5.29 2.25 10.81
CA MET A 1 -5.19 3.52 11.55
C MET A 1 -3.71 3.86 11.70
N VAL A 2 -3.27 5.04 11.27
CA VAL A 2 -1.86 5.47 11.36
C VAL A 2 -1.68 6.28 12.63
N LYS A 3 -0.69 5.93 13.45
CA LYS A 3 -0.29 6.67 14.66
C LYS A 3 1.17 7.03 14.55
N LEU A 4 1.52 8.29 14.79
CA LEU A 4 2.90 8.78 14.86
C LEU A 4 3.13 9.32 16.27
N ARG A 5 4.20 8.86 16.94
CA ARG A 5 4.70 9.50 18.17
C ARG A 5 5.78 10.52 17.79
N LEU A 6 5.60 11.75 18.26
CA LEU A 6 6.60 12.81 18.15
C LEU A 6 7.80 12.48 19.05
N ARG A 7 8.98 12.89 18.63
CA ARG A 7 10.20 12.80 19.43
C ARG A 7 10.54 14.19 19.97
N ASP A 8 11.15 14.24 21.15
CA ASP A 8 11.34 15.49 21.91
C ASP A 8 12.22 16.54 21.20
N ASN A 9 13.06 16.13 20.24
CA ASN A 9 13.93 17.01 19.45
C ASN A 9 13.56 17.05 17.95
N GLU A 10 12.30 16.79 17.60
CA GLU A 10 11.87 16.80 16.21
C GLU A 10 11.21 18.12 15.80
N ASN A 11 11.65 18.67 14.66
CA ASN A 11 10.98 19.80 14.05
C ASN A 11 9.63 19.36 13.46
N VAL A 12 8.58 20.17 13.66
CA VAL A 12 7.22 19.93 13.16
C VAL A 12 7.20 19.55 11.67
N SER A 13 8.05 20.18 10.85
CA SER A 13 8.15 19.87 9.42
C SER A 13 8.55 18.41 9.14
N ASP A 14 9.47 17.86 9.92
CA ASP A 14 9.94 16.49 9.73
C ASP A 14 8.94 15.45 10.25
N ALA A 15 8.22 15.78 11.33
CA ALA A 15 7.10 14.97 11.79
C ALA A 15 6.00 14.85 10.72
N VAL A 16 5.67 15.95 10.04
CA VAL A 16 4.69 15.96 8.94
C VAL A 16 5.16 15.10 7.76
N LYS A 17 6.44 15.18 7.39
CA LYS A 17 7.00 14.32 6.32
C LYS A 17 6.92 12.84 6.68
N ARG A 18 7.25 12.46 7.93
CA ARG A 18 7.16 11.06 8.39
C ARG A 18 5.71 10.60 8.43
N PHE A 19 4.79 11.43 8.90
CA PHE A 19 3.36 11.12 8.88
C PHE A 19 2.87 10.88 7.45
N ARG A 20 3.23 11.75 6.50
CA ARG A 20 2.87 11.59 5.09
C ARG A 20 3.37 10.27 4.52
N LYS A 21 4.63 9.91 4.79
CA LYS A 21 5.20 8.61 4.39
C LYS A 21 4.45 7.44 5.02
N LEU A 22 4.09 7.52 6.30
CA LEU A 22 3.30 6.48 6.97
C LEU A 22 1.90 6.32 6.38
N VAL A 23 1.23 7.41 6.04
CA VAL A 23 -0.10 7.38 5.38
C VAL A 23 0.00 6.76 3.98
N GLU A 24 1.04 7.09 3.23
CA GLU A 24 1.29 6.52 1.90
C GLU A 24 1.63 5.03 1.98
N HIS A 25 2.50 4.64 2.91
CA HIS A 25 2.86 3.24 3.15
C HIS A 25 1.68 2.41 3.65
N ALA A 26 0.85 2.96 4.53
CA ALA A 26 -0.38 2.31 5.00
C ALA A 26 -1.42 2.12 3.89
N GLY A 27 -1.20 2.67 2.69
CA GLY A 27 -2.08 2.47 1.54
C GLY A 27 -3.46 3.11 1.71
N ILE A 28 -3.63 4.03 2.67
CA ILE A 28 -4.94 4.61 3.01
C ILE A 28 -5.59 5.25 1.78
N LYS A 29 -4.82 5.99 0.98
CA LYS A 29 -5.33 6.60 -0.28
C LYS A 29 -5.84 5.58 -1.29
N ARG A 30 -5.27 4.37 -1.30
CA ARG A 30 -5.71 3.28 -2.20
C ARG A 30 -6.96 2.60 -1.65
N GLU A 31 -7.01 2.42 -0.33
CA GLU A 31 -8.16 1.85 0.36
C GLU A 31 -9.39 2.76 0.26
N MET A 32 -9.21 4.08 0.42
CA MET A 32 -10.27 5.07 0.22
C MET A 32 -10.87 4.95 -1.19
N ARG A 33 -10.02 4.96 -2.23
CA ARG A 33 -10.48 4.80 -3.62
C ARG A 33 -11.20 3.49 -3.90
N LYS A 34 -10.79 2.40 -3.25
CA LYS A 34 -11.46 1.10 -3.39
C LYS A 34 -12.86 1.12 -2.75
N ARG A 35 -13.07 1.94 -1.72
CA ARG A 35 -14.31 2.06 -0.95
C ARG A 35 -15.22 3.19 -1.41
N GLU A 36 -14.79 4.04 -2.34
CA GLU A 36 -15.61 5.13 -2.89
C GLU A 36 -16.87 4.62 -3.60
N PHE A 37 -16.82 3.42 -4.16
CA PHE A 37 -17.94 2.79 -4.84
C PHE A 37 -18.18 1.39 -4.27
N TYR A 38 -19.44 1.00 -4.14
CA TYR A 38 -19.77 -0.37 -3.78
C TYR A 38 -19.32 -1.31 -4.88
N GLU A 39 -18.45 -2.25 -4.53
CA GLU A 39 -18.10 -3.35 -5.39
C GLU A 39 -18.74 -4.62 -4.85
N LYS A 40 -19.40 -5.37 -5.75
CA LYS A 40 -20.00 -6.65 -5.38
C LYS A 40 -18.90 -7.63 -4.93
N PRO A 41 -19.11 -8.43 -3.86
CA PRO A 41 -18.09 -9.35 -3.34
C PRO A 41 -17.53 -10.34 -4.38
N SER A 42 -18.33 -10.70 -5.39
CA SER A 42 -17.90 -11.56 -6.51
C SER A 42 -16.82 -10.91 -7.38
N ASP A 43 -16.94 -9.61 -7.63
CA ASP A 43 -16.02 -8.87 -8.48
C ASP A 43 -14.73 -8.55 -7.73
N GLU A 44 -14.83 -8.30 -6.43
CA GLU A 44 -13.68 -8.15 -5.56
C GLU A 44 -12.80 -9.41 -5.57
N ARG A 45 -13.39 -10.59 -5.32
CA ARG A 45 -12.70 -11.89 -5.38
C ARG A 45 -12.08 -12.15 -6.75
N ARG A 46 -12.80 -11.84 -7.83
CA ARG A 46 -12.31 -12.00 -9.21
C ARG A 46 -11.09 -11.10 -9.46
N ARG A 47 -11.11 -9.86 -8.98
CA ARG A 47 -10.00 -8.93 -9.11
C ARG A 47 -8.79 -9.37 -8.29
N GLU A 48 -9.01 -9.84 -7.07
CA GLU A 48 -7.94 -10.33 -6.20
C GLU A 48 -7.23 -11.53 -6.82
N ARG A 49 -7.98 -12.50 -7.36
CA ARG A 49 -7.43 -13.66 -8.06
C ARG A 49 -6.53 -13.24 -9.24
N ARG A 50 -7.02 -12.35 -10.12
CA ARG A 50 -6.23 -11.81 -11.24
C ARG A 50 -4.95 -11.10 -10.77
N ARG A 51 -5.03 -10.34 -9.67
CA ARG A 51 -3.85 -9.67 -9.09
C ARG A 51 -2.84 -10.67 -8.51
N ALA A 52 -3.30 -11.77 -7.93
CA ALA A 52 -2.43 -12.85 -7.45
C ALA A 52 -1.73 -13.56 -8.63
N GLU A 53 -2.48 -13.93 -9.67
CA GLU A 53 -1.94 -14.53 -10.90
C GLU A 53 -0.87 -13.64 -11.57
N MET A 54 -1.14 -12.33 -11.71
CA MET A 54 -0.17 -11.38 -12.24
C MET A 54 1.08 -11.25 -11.37
N ARG A 55 0.94 -11.23 -10.03
CA ARG A 55 2.09 -11.19 -9.12
C ARG A 55 2.95 -12.44 -9.24
N ALA A 56 2.34 -13.62 -9.27
CA ALA A 56 3.04 -14.89 -9.46
C ALA A 56 3.79 -14.93 -10.79
N ARG A 57 3.15 -14.49 -11.89
CA ARG A 57 3.76 -14.41 -13.21
C ARG A 57 4.91 -13.41 -13.28
N ASN A 58 4.83 -12.29 -12.56
CA ASN A 58 5.91 -11.31 -12.54
C ASN A 58 7.08 -11.76 -11.66
N ALA A 59 6.81 -12.46 -10.56
CA ALA A 59 7.84 -13.06 -9.71
C ALA A 59 8.62 -14.16 -10.44
N SER A 60 7.92 -15.01 -11.21
CA SER A 60 8.57 -16.05 -12.02
C SER A 60 9.37 -15.50 -13.22
N LYS A 61 9.25 -14.20 -13.51
CA LYS A 61 9.94 -13.52 -14.61
C LYS A 61 11.18 -12.73 -14.16
N GLN A 62 11.51 -12.68 -12.87
CA GLN A 62 12.78 -12.09 -12.45
C GLN A 62 13.93 -13.01 -12.89
N PRO A 63 14.82 -12.57 -13.80
CA PRO A 63 16.05 -13.29 -14.07
C PRO A 63 16.92 -13.22 -12.82
N GLN A 64 17.60 -14.32 -12.55
CA GLN A 64 18.56 -14.44 -11.47
C GLN A 64 19.76 -13.58 -11.84
N ILE A 65 19.76 -12.31 -11.44
CA ILE A 65 20.97 -11.47 -11.52
C ILE A 65 21.83 -11.93 -10.34
N GLY A 66 22.77 -12.81 -10.65
CA GLY A 66 23.54 -13.61 -9.69
C GLY A 66 24.77 -12.92 -9.09
N GLY A 67 25.52 -13.74 -8.36
CA GLY A 67 26.96 -13.62 -8.10
C GLY A 67 27.39 -12.52 -7.15
#